data_AF-U2EDC3-F1
#
_entry.id   AF-U2EDC3-F1
#
_cell.length_a   1.000
_cell.length_b   1.000
_cell.length_c   1.000
_cell.angle_alpha   90.00
_cell.angle_beta   90.00
_cell.angle_gamma   90.00
#
_symmetry.space_group_name_H-M   'P 1'
#
loop_
_entity.id
_entity.type
_entity.pdbx_description
1 polymer ?
#
loop_
_entity_poly.entity_id
_entity_poly.type
_entity_poly.pdbx_seq_one_letter_code
_entity_poly.pdbx_strand_id
1 'polypeptide(L)'
;MIVMKKLPAENLSFVEIGGVGEMIYRAVRFPEYVQDYDNDGEIIKPIFTGLHAPESGTHYSLTGQELLVSLCNLYGKLNNPESTESISDAVWDWCRNNIHPYDIDNLYEMLESEKFAHITYMDLIQKDATFSIKRFIKDLCNLGTVFELYFALYSLKYYGDVDYARDLYYEGRISDNLAFLERYRQYVDDKEYKAHILENYNGHILQVIDMFPDFRMRLKLDKKTGKVMYGADIQSVFDICWYTFSRMVADVAPPVDEDLKYFESQGSILSCLACGKYFVRHSSRQLYCDSWDCQAERNRRNRRASYARKKAAEVENKE
;
A
#
# COMPACT_ATOMS: atom_id res chain seq x y z
N MET A 1 7.41 57.81 -30.08
CA MET A 1 6.52 57.31 -29.01
C MET A 1 6.68 55.80 -28.95
N ILE A 2 7.23 55.27 -27.85
CA ILE A 2 7.31 53.82 -27.64
C ILE A 2 5.99 53.40 -26.98
N VAL A 3 5.20 52.59 -27.67
CA VAL A 3 3.95 52.04 -27.13
C VAL A 3 4.35 50.98 -26.09
N MET A 4 4.25 51.32 -24.81
CA MET A 4 4.43 50.35 -23.73
C MET A 4 3.29 49.33 -23.79
N LYS A 5 3.67 48.05 -23.86
CA LYS A 5 2.74 46.91 -23.86
C LYS A 5 2.02 46.91 -22.50
N LYS A 6 0.73 47.26 -22.47
CA LYS A 6 -0.10 47.12 -21.27
C LYS A 6 -0.26 45.63 -20.99
N LEU A 7 0.39 45.14 -19.95
CA LEU A 7 0.18 43.77 -19.46
C LEU A 7 -1.11 43.73 -18.64
N PRO A 8 -1.99 42.73 -18.84
CA PRO A 8 -3.19 42.56 -18.03
C PRO A 8 -2.80 42.29 -16.56
N ALA A 9 -3.58 42.82 -15.63
CA ALA A 9 -3.45 42.53 -14.21
C ALA A 9 -4.02 41.13 -13.93
N GLU A 10 -3.26 40.10 -14.27
CA GLU A 10 -3.57 38.72 -13.90
C GLU A 10 -2.98 38.42 -12.52
N ASN A 11 -3.82 37.94 -11.60
CA ASN A 11 -3.38 37.53 -10.27
C ASN A 11 -2.96 36.06 -10.31
N LEU A 12 -1.66 35.81 -10.38
CA LEU A 12 -1.06 34.49 -10.19
C LEU A 12 -0.82 34.28 -8.69
N SER A 13 -1.87 33.94 -7.94
CA SER A 13 -1.75 33.52 -6.54
C SER A 13 -1.83 32.00 -6.41
N PHE A 14 -1.16 31.46 -5.40
CA PHE A 14 -1.39 30.11 -4.90
C PHE A 14 -1.75 30.22 -3.41
N VAL A 15 -2.67 29.41 -2.94
CA VAL A 15 -3.01 29.32 -1.51
C VAL A 15 -2.16 28.19 -0.93
N GLU A 16 -1.29 28.52 0.03
CA GLU A 16 -0.38 27.67 0.82
C GLU A 16 -0.07 26.24 0.33
N ILE A 17 1.21 25.96 0.09
CA ILE A 17 1.73 24.58 -0.06
C ILE A 17 1.85 23.98 1.34
N GLY A 18 0.70 23.73 1.96
CA GLY A 18 0.55 23.05 3.24
C GLY A 18 -0.17 21.71 3.03
N GLY A 19 0.46 20.82 2.26
CA GLY A 19 -0.10 19.51 1.94
C GLY A 19 -0.25 19.30 0.44
N VAL A 20 0.61 18.47 -0.14
CA VAL A 20 0.38 17.90 -1.47
C VAL A 20 -0.98 17.20 -1.42
N GLY A 21 -1.97 17.70 -2.16
CA GLY A 21 -3.37 17.26 -2.09
C GLY A 21 -3.55 15.76 -2.37
N GLU A 22 -4.74 15.25 -2.05
CA GLU A 22 -5.12 13.86 -2.40
C GLU A 22 -4.90 13.62 -3.89
N MET A 23 -4.09 12.61 -4.20
CA MET A 23 -3.83 12.24 -5.58
C MET A 23 -5.04 11.50 -6.15
N ILE A 24 -5.65 12.06 -7.18
CA ILE A 24 -6.53 11.30 -8.07
C ILE A 24 -5.64 10.55 -9.05
N TYR A 25 -5.48 9.25 -8.84
CA TYR A 25 -4.74 8.40 -9.78
C TYR A 25 -5.66 7.82 -10.85
N ARG A 26 -5.07 7.58 -12.02
CA ARG A 26 -5.67 6.79 -13.08
C ARG A 26 -5.50 5.31 -12.74
N ALA A 27 -6.39 4.47 -13.23
CA ALA A 27 -6.21 3.03 -13.19
C ALA A 27 -6.79 2.41 -14.46
N VAL A 28 -6.28 1.22 -14.75
CA VAL A 28 -6.69 0.38 -15.88
C VAL A 28 -7.00 -1.00 -15.33
N ARG A 29 -8.08 -1.62 -15.83
CA ARG A 29 -8.43 -3.02 -15.55
C ARG A 29 -8.62 -3.76 -16.85
N PHE A 30 -8.01 -4.93 -16.95
CA PHE A 30 -8.27 -5.86 -18.04
C PHE A 30 -9.31 -6.89 -17.61
N PRO A 31 -10.15 -7.40 -18.54
CA PRO A 31 -11.14 -8.42 -18.23
C PRO A 31 -10.53 -9.71 -17.70
N GLU A 32 -9.38 -10.10 -18.24
CA GLU A 32 -8.70 -11.34 -17.89
C GLU A 32 -7.19 -11.21 -18.16
N TYR A 33 -6.43 -12.12 -17.56
CA TYR A 33 -5.00 -12.29 -17.82
C TYR A 33 -4.66 -13.75 -18.10
N VAL A 34 -3.54 -13.98 -18.77
CA VAL A 34 -2.95 -15.32 -18.93
C VAL A 34 -1.48 -15.28 -18.54
N GLN A 35 -1.03 -16.36 -17.93
CA GLN A 35 0.38 -16.62 -17.67
C GLN A 35 1.02 -17.17 -18.95
N ASP A 36 2.15 -16.61 -19.33
CA ASP A 36 2.90 -17.02 -20.51
C ASP A 36 4.41 -16.90 -20.22
N TYR A 37 5.24 -17.22 -21.20
CA TYR A 37 6.69 -17.15 -21.10
C TYR A 37 7.27 -16.36 -22.27
N ASP A 38 8.31 -15.57 -21.98
CA ASP A 38 9.18 -14.99 -23.00
C ASP A 38 10.65 -15.42 -22.77
N ASN A 39 11.58 -14.75 -23.44
CA ASN A 39 13.01 -15.07 -23.32
C ASN A 39 13.59 -14.75 -21.93
N ASP A 40 12.94 -13.88 -21.16
CA ASP A 40 13.40 -13.38 -19.86
C ASP A 40 12.68 -14.05 -18.68
N GLY A 41 11.64 -14.84 -18.94
CA GLY A 41 11.00 -15.74 -17.99
C GLY A 41 9.47 -15.70 -18.04
N GLU A 42 8.85 -15.88 -16.88
CA GLU A 42 7.39 -15.84 -16.75
C GLU A 42 6.85 -14.41 -16.86
N ILE A 43 5.77 -14.28 -17.62
CA ILE A 43 5.08 -13.03 -17.89
C ILE A 43 3.57 -13.17 -17.70
N ILE A 44 2.91 -12.05 -17.44
CA ILE A 44 1.47 -11.92 -17.40
C ILE A 44 1.04 -11.08 -18.60
N LYS A 45 0.16 -11.64 -19.44
CA LYS A 45 -0.42 -10.97 -20.60
C LYS A 45 -1.90 -10.70 -20.36
N PRO A 46 -2.40 -9.49 -20.61
CA PRO A 46 -3.84 -9.25 -20.56
C PRO A 46 -4.55 -9.87 -21.76
N ILE A 47 -5.76 -10.35 -21.53
CA ILE A 47 -6.68 -10.84 -22.54
C ILE A 47 -7.90 -9.92 -22.55
N PHE A 48 -8.21 -9.41 -23.74
CA PHE A 48 -9.40 -8.61 -24.01
C PHE A 48 -9.81 -8.79 -25.46
N THR A 49 -11.04 -8.41 -25.78
CA THR A 49 -11.62 -8.53 -27.13
C THR A 49 -12.44 -7.29 -27.46
N GLY A 50 -12.92 -7.17 -28.70
CA GLY A 50 -13.84 -6.07 -29.05
C GLY A 50 -15.11 -6.02 -28.18
N LEU A 51 -15.60 -7.17 -27.72
CA LEU A 51 -16.79 -7.29 -26.85
C LEU A 51 -16.48 -7.16 -25.36
N HIS A 52 -15.28 -7.56 -24.95
CA HIS A 52 -14.82 -7.48 -23.56
C HIS A 52 -13.62 -6.53 -23.52
N ALA A 53 -13.92 -5.24 -23.40
CA ALA A 53 -12.92 -4.17 -23.43
C ALA A 53 -12.25 -3.98 -22.06
N PRO A 54 -10.99 -3.52 -22.01
CA PRO A 54 -10.39 -2.98 -20.80
C PRO A 54 -11.16 -1.75 -20.31
N GLU A 55 -11.13 -1.53 -18.99
CA GLU A 55 -11.73 -0.37 -18.34
C GLU A 55 -10.63 0.61 -17.92
N SER A 56 -10.81 1.89 -18.21
CA SER A 56 -9.95 2.99 -17.74
C SER A 56 -10.76 3.98 -16.92
N GLY A 57 -10.19 4.50 -15.83
CA GLY A 57 -10.90 5.41 -14.95
C GLY A 57 -10.06 6.04 -13.85
N THR A 58 -10.69 6.92 -13.09
CA THR A 58 -10.16 7.57 -11.88
C THR A 58 -10.99 7.25 -10.64
N HIS A 59 -12.08 6.48 -10.81
CA HIS A 59 -13.06 6.16 -9.78
C HIS A 59 -13.18 4.65 -9.61
N TYR A 60 -12.11 4.04 -9.13
CA TYR A 60 -12.20 2.69 -8.62
C TYR A 60 -12.47 2.75 -7.12
N SER A 61 -13.24 1.78 -6.62
CA SER A 61 -13.55 1.66 -5.19
C SER A 61 -12.31 1.46 -4.31
N LEU A 62 -11.17 1.10 -4.91
CA LEU A 62 -9.89 0.91 -4.23
C LEU A 62 -9.20 2.26 -4.12
N THR A 63 -8.93 2.67 -2.88
CA THR A 63 -8.07 3.78 -2.46
C THR A 63 -6.59 3.37 -2.49
N GLY A 64 -5.67 4.35 -2.48
CA GLY A 64 -4.24 4.07 -2.42
C GLY A 64 -3.84 3.25 -1.19
N GLN A 65 -4.56 3.43 -0.08
CA GLN A 65 -4.36 2.67 1.15
C GLN A 65 -4.79 1.21 1.00
N GLU A 66 -5.93 0.96 0.34
CA GLU A 66 -6.39 -0.40 0.07
C GLU A 66 -5.44 -1.12 -0.90
N LEU A 67 -4.90 -0.42 -1.91
CA LEU A 67 -3.88 -0.97 -2.79
C LEU A 67 -2.59 -1.32 -2.04
N LEU A 68 -2.11 -0.41 -1.17
CA LEU A 68 -0.93 -0.64 -0.33
C LEU A 68 -1.13 -1.87 0.57
N VAL A 69 -2.25 -1.93 1.30
CA VAL A 69 -2.62 -3.07 2.15
C VAL A 69 -2.70 -4.37 1.34
N SER A 70 -3.29 -4.32 0.15
CA SER A 70 -3.43 -5.47 -0.73
C SER A 70 -2.07 -6.03 -1.16
N LEU A 71 -1.14 -5.17 -1.58
CA LEU A 71 0.23 -5.56 -1.94
C LEU A 71 1.05 -6.02 -0.73
N CYS A 72 0.99 -5.33 0.41
CA CYS A 72 1.73 -5.76 1.61
C CYS A 72 1.24 -7.12 2.14
N ASN A 73 -0.06 -7.40 2.05
CA ASN A 73 -0.59 -8.73 2.36
C ASN A 73 -0.15 -9.79 1.35
N LEU A 74 -0.07 -9.45 0.05
CA LEU A 74 0.47 -10.33 -0.97
C LEU A 74 1.95 -10.64 -0.71
N TYR A 75 2.74 -9.63 -0.36
CA TYR A 75 4.14 -9.78 0.04
C TYR A 75 4.27 -10.74 1.22
N GLY A 76 3.59 -10.49 2.34
CA GLY A 76 3.67 -11.37 3.50
C GLY A 76 3.22 -12.82 3.21
N LYS A 77 2.23 -13.00 2.33
CA LYS A 77 1.78 -14.32 1.88
C LYS A 77 2.81 -15.06 1.04
N LEU A 78 3.46 -14.36 0.10
CA LEU A 78 4.44 -14.95 -0.81
C LEU A 78 5.81 -15.11 -0.17
N ASN A 79 6.19 -14.21 0.73
CA ASN A 79 7.49 -14.22 1.39
C ASN A 79 7.56 -15.17 2.59
N ASN A 80 6.42 -15.65 3.08
CA ASN A 80 6.39 -16.69 4.10
C ASN A 80 7.19 -17.93 3.62
N PRO A 81 8.23 -18.36 4.36
CA PRO A 81 9.09 -19.49 3.97
C PRO A 81 8.33 -20.80 3.77
N GLU A 82 7.25 -20.99 4.53
CA GLU A 82 6.39 -22.18 4.48
C GLU A 82 5.31 -22.08 3.39
N SER A 83 5.25 -20.98 2.65
CA SER A 83 4.28 -20.79 1.58
C SER A 83 4.60 -21.70 0.40
N THR A 84 3.63 -22.54 0.02
CA THR A 84 3.70 -23.40 -1.18
C THR A 84 2.96 -22.81 -2.38
N GLU A 85 2.42 -21.59 -2.24
CA GLU A 85 1.62 -20.97 -3.28
C GLU A 85 2.44 -20.68 -4.54
N SER A 86 1.86 -20.89 -5.71
CA SER A 86 2.48 -20.47 -6.96
C SER A 86 2.57 -18.94 -7.01
N ILE A 87 3.78 -18.41 -7.18
CA ILE A 87 4.04 -16.97 -7.28
C ILE A 87 3.23 -16.40 -8.45
N SER A 88 3.24 -17.09 -9.58
CA SER A 88 2.61 -16.68 -10.83
C SER A 88 1.08 -16.65 -10.69
N ASP A 89 0.50 -17.65 -10.03
CA ASP A 89 -0.93 -17.69 -9.74
C ASP A 89 -1.35 -16.57 -8.78
N ALA A 90 -0.54 -16.28 -7.77
CA ALA A 90 -0.83 -15.22 -6.82
C ALA A 90 -0.77 -13.82 -7.46
N VAL A 91 0.21 -13.56 -8.33
CA VAL A 91 0.29 -12.31 -9.10
C VAL A 91 -0.87 -12.20 -10.07
N TRP A 92 -1.19 -13.28 -10.78
CA TRP A 92 -2.33 -13.35 -11.71
C TRP A 92 -3.66 -13.06 -10.99
N ASP A 93 -3.93 -13.73 -9.87
CA ASP A 93 -5.14 -13.53 -9.07
C ASP A 93 -5.21 -12.10 -8.50
N TRP A 94 -4.08 -11.56 -8.04
CA TRP A 94 -4.02 -10.18 -7.57
C TRP A 94 -4.41 -9.19 -8.67
N CYS A 95 -3.87 -9.33 -9.88
CA CYS A 95 -4.16 -8.44 -11.01
C CYS A 95 -5.64 -8.49 -11.42
N ARG A 96 -6.25 -9.68 -11.38
CA ARG A 96 -7.66 -9.90 -11.70
C ARG A 96 -8.60 -9.23 -10.69
N ASN A 97 -8.25 -9.29 -9.41
CA ASN A 97 -9.11 -8.79 -8.33
C ASN A 97 -8.87 -7.31 -7.97
N ASN A 98 -7.73 -6.74 -8.39
CA ASN A 98 -7.34 -5.36 -8.07
C ASN A 98 -7.31 -4.49 -9.33
N ILE A 99 -6.13 -4.14 -9.84
CA ILE A 99 -5.95 -3.27 -11.01
C ILE A 99 -4.69 -3.69 -11.77
N HIS A 100 -4.55 -3.22 -13.01
CA HIS A 100 -3.36 -3.45 -13.81
C HIS A 100 -2.13 -2.75 -13.17
N PRO A 101 -0.98 -3.45 -12.99
CA PRO A 101 0.12 -2.94 -12.17
C PRO A 101 1.02 -1.87 -12.83
N TYR A 102 1.12 -1.81 -14.16
CA TYR A 102 2.16 -1.02 -14.84
C TYR A 102 1.62 -0.17 -16.00
N ASP A 103 2.47 0.75 -16.46
CA ASP A 103 2.26 1.57 -17.65
C ASP A 103 0.89 2.27 -17.69
N ILE A 104 0.38 2.58 -16.50
CA ILE A 104 -1.02 2.96 -16.26
C ILE A 104 -1.39 4.21 -17.03
N ASP A 105 -0.52 5.21 -17.01
CA ASP A 105 -0.76 6.49 -17.67
C ASP A 105 -0.84 6.34 -19.19
N ASN A 106 0.11 5.60 -19.78
CA ASN A 106 0.15 5.36 -21.22
C ASN A 106 -1.05 4.54 -21.67
N LEU A 107 -1.38 3.47 -20.94
CA LEU A 107 -2.53 2.62 -21.23
C LEU A 107 -3.84 3.39 -21.08
N TYR A 108 -3.98 4.21 -20.04
CA TYR A 108 -5.13 5.07 -19.86
C TYR A 108 -5.28 6.05 -21.03
N GLU A 109 -4.20 6.74 -21.41
CA GLU A 109 -4.24 7.70 -22.52
C GLU A 109 -4.55 7.05 -23.87
N MET A 110 -4.07 5.82 -24.08
CA MET A 110 -4.37 5.04 -25.28
C MET A 110 -5.84 4.59 -25.30
N LEU A 111 -6.36 4.07 -24.18
CA LEU A 111 -7.76 3.63 -24.09
C LEU A 111 -8.75 4.80 -24.25
N GLU A 112 -8.37 5.99 -23.81
CA GLU A 112 -9.19 7.20 -23.89
C GLU A 112 -8.94 8.03 -25.15
N SER A 113 -8.05 7.59 -26.05
CA SER A 113 -7.66 8.39 -27.23
C SER A 113 -8.79 8.52 -28.24
N GLU A 114 -9.60 7.47 -28.41
CA GLU A 114 -10.74 7.44 -29.32
C GLU A 114 -11.75 6.34 -28.95
N LYS A 115 -12.93 6.41 -29.56
CA LYS A 115 -13.94 5.38 -29.40
C LYS A 115 -13.42 4.07 -30.01
N PHE A 116 -13.49 2.98 -29.25
CA PHE A 116 -12.98 1.66 -29.64
C PHE A 116 -11.45 1.59 -29.78
N ALA A 117 -10.69 2.44 -29.07
CA ALA A 117 -9.24 2.38 -29.03
C ALA A 117 -8.69 0.98 -28.68
N HIS A 118 -9.41 0.22 -27.84
CA HIS A 118 -9.06 -1.17 -27.51
C HIS A 118 -9.09 -2.13 -28.71
N ILE A 119 -9.85 -1.81 -29.76
CA ILE A 119 -9.87 -2.57 -31.02
C ILE A 119 -8.77 -2.05 -31.95
N THR A 120 -8.70 -0.73 -32.12
CA THR A 120 -7.74 -0.09 -33.04
C THR A 120 -6.28 -0.35 -32.65
N TYR A 121 -5.99 -0.31 -31.35
CA TYR A 121 -4.63 -0.44 -30.80
C TYR A 121 -4.44 -1.74 -30.02
N MET A 122 -5.22 -2.79 -30.33
CA MET A 122 -5.23 -4.04 -29.57
C MET A 122 -3.81 -4.61 -29.34
N ASP A 123 -3.00 -4.71 -30.39
CA ASP A 123 -1.64 -5.25 -30.30
C ASP A 123 -0.70 -4.37 -29.45
N LEU A 124 -0.85 -3.04 -29.55
CA LEU A 124 -0.04 -2.09 -28.78
C LEU A 124 -0.43 -2.12 -27.30
N ILE A 125 -1.73 -2.09 -26.99
CA ILE A 125 -2.25 -2.15 -25.62
C ILE A 125 -1.83 -3.47 -24.98
N GLN A 126 -1.97 -4.60 -25.66
CA GLN A 126 -1.58 -5.89 -25.11
C GLN A 126 -0.08 -5.95 -24.85
N LYS A 127 0.73 -5.45 -25.78
CA LYS A 127 2.18 -5.41 -25.64
C LYS A 127 2.59 -4.53 -24.46
N ASP A 128 2.08 -3.31 -24.38
CA ASP A 128 2.46 -2.34 -23.34
C ASP A 128 1.95 -2.76 -21.95
N ALA A 129 0.84 -3.50 -21.88
CA ALA A 129 0.32 -4.05 -20.64
C ALA A 129 0.85 -5.46 -20.31
N THR A 130 1.74 -6.03 -21.12
CA THR A 130 2.41 -7.29 -20.76
C THR A 130 3.59 -6.99 -19.85
N PHE A 131 3.71 -7.70 -18.73
CA PHE A 131 4.80 -7.49 -17.77
C PHE A 131 5.37 -8.80 -17.23
N SER A 132 6.64 -8.77 -16.83
CA SER A 132 7.28 -9.94 -16.22
C SER A 132 6.95 -10.10 -14.74
N ILE A 133 6.78 -11.35 -14.32
CA ILE A 133 6.55 -11.70 -12.91
C ILE A 133 7.76 -11.31 -12.07
N LYS A 134 8.96 -11.43 -12.64
CA LYS A 134 10.21 -10.96 -12.01
C LYS A 134 10.17 -9.47 -11.67
N ARG A 135 9.64 -8.60 -12.55
CA ARG A 135 9.48 -7.16 -12.28
C ARG A 135 8.49 -6.95 -11.12
N PHE A 136 7.34 -7.61 -11.19
CA PHE A 136 6.32 -7.57 -10.13
C PHE A 136 6.86 -7.98 -8.77
N ILE A 137 7.58 -9.09 -8.68
CA ILE A 137 8.13 -9.57 -7.41
C ILE A 137 9.22 -8.64 -6.89
N LYS A 138 10.07 -8.09 -7.76
CA LYS A 138 11.08 -7.10 -7.34
C LYS A 138 10.42 -5.87 -6.71
N ASP A 139 9.43 -5.30 -7.37
CA ASP A 139 8.75 -4.08 -6.89
C ASP A 139 7.92 -4.38 -5.62
N LEU A 140 7.31 -5.57 -5.54
CA LEU A 140 6.63 -6.08 -4.35
C LEU A 140 7.58 -6.23 -3.16
N CYS A 141 8.76 -6.81 -3.35
CA CYS A 141 9.75 -6.99 -2.29
C CYS A 141 10.28 -5.65 -1.78
N ASN A 142 10.56 -4.72 -2.70
CA ASN A 142 11.01 -3.37 -2.33
C ASN A 142 9.98 -2.67 -1.44
N LEU A 143 8.71 -2.66 -1.85
CA LEU A 143 7.63 -2.03 -1.09
C LEU A 143 7.36 -2.75 0.23
N GLY A 144 7.20 -4.07 0.17
CA GLY A 144 6.83 -4.91 1.32
C GLY A 144 7.87 -4.86 2.44
N THR A 145 9.16 -4.98 2.10
CA THR A 145 10.26 -4.98 3.08
C THR A 145 10.31 -3.66 3.87
N VAL A 146 10.19 -2.52 3.17
CA VAL A 146 10.23 -1.20 3.83
C VAL A 146 8.97 -0.96 4.65
N PHE A 147 7.81 -1.39 4.15
CA PHE A 147 6.56 -1.31 4.89
C PHE A 147 6.61 -2.12 6.19
N GLU A 148 7.04 -3.39 6.15
CA GLU A 148 7.14 -4.25 7.35
C GLU A 148 8.11 -3.67 8.37
N LEU A 149 9.28 -3.20 7.94
CA LEU A 149 10.23 -2.56 8.86
C LEU A 149 9.60 -1.34 9.55
N TYR A 150 9.02 -0.42 8.77
CA TYR A 150 8.39 0.77 9.32
C TYR A 150 7.26 0.39 10.29
N PHE A 151 6.38 -0.52 9.86
CA PHE A 151 5.23 -0.95 10.63
C PHE A 151 5.64 -1.61 11.96
N ALA A 152 6.70 -2.40 11.97
CA ALA A 152 7.20 -3.03 13.18
C ALA A 152 7.85 -2.03 14.13
N LEU A 153 8.71 -1.14 13.63
CA LEU A 153 9.34 -0.10 14.45
C LEU A 153 8.26 0.78 15.09
N TYR A 154 7.27 1.18 14.29
CA TYR A 154 6.12 1.94 14.75
C TYR A 154 5.33 1.17 15.83
N SER A 155 5.00 -0.10 15.57
CA SER A 155 4.24 -0.94 16.49
C SER A 155 4.98 -1.20 17.81
N LEU A 156 6.29 -1.45 17.75
CA LEU A 156 7.14 -1.63 18.91
C LEU A 156 7.19 -0.35 19.78
N LYS A 157 7.33 0.82 19.14
CA LYS A 157 7.42 2.10 19.85
C LYS A 157 6.11 2.48 20.53
N TYR A 158 5.00 2.43 19.80
CA TYR A 158 3.73 2.99 20.27
C TYR A 158 2.79 1.97 20.93
N TYR A 159 2.85 0.71 20.53
CA TYR A 159 1.99 -0.36 21.09
C TYR A 159 2.77 -1.36 21.94
N GLY A 160 4.10 -1.37 21.86
CA GLY A 160 4.93 -2.33 22.58
C GLY A 160 4.80 -3.75 22.06
N ASP A 161 4.43 -3.92 20.79
CA ASP A 161 4.32 -5.22 20.14
C ASP A 161 5.72 -5.78 19.83
N VAL A 162 6.24 -6.58 20.77
CA VAL A 162 7.58 -7.18 20.67
C VAL A 162 7.58 -8.39 19.75
N ASP A 163 6.53 -9.20 19.78
CA ASP A 163 6.42 -10.44 19.00
C ASP A 163 6.58 -10.14 17.51
N TYR A 164 5.81 -9.16 17.01
CA TYR A 164 5.87 -8.76 15.60
C TYR A 164 7.26 -8.24 15.19
N ALA A 165 7.93 -7.48 16.06
CA ALA A 165 9.27 -6.97 15.79
C ALA A 165 10.34 -8.08 15.81
N ARG A 166 10.20 -9.09 16.68
CA ARG A 166 11.11 -10.24 16.73
C ARG A 166 11.00 -11.13 15.49
N ASP A 167 9.78 -11.27 14.98
CA ASP A 167 9.50 -12.04 13.78
C ASP A 167 9.98 -11.35 12.49
N LEU A 168 10.47 -10.11 12.57
CA LEU A 168 11.05 -9.40 11.42
C LEU A 168 12.38 -9.94 10.92
N TYR A 169 13.08 -10.88 11.60
CA TYR A 169 14.29 -11.50 11.05
C TYR A 169 14.06 -12.98 10.73
N TYR A 170 14.05 -13.30 9.44
CA TYR A 170 13.75 -14.57 8.78
C TYR A 170 14.29 -14.55 7.34
N GLU A 171 14.71 -15.71 6.84
CA GLU A 171 15.02 -15.91 5.41
C GLU A 171 13.69 -16.15 4.69
N GLY A 172 13.27 -15.18 3.87
CA GLY A 172 11.98 -15.22 3.19
C GLY A 172 12.06 -16.01 1.88
N ARG A 173 10.90 -16.47 1.39
CA ARG A 173 10.83 -17.25 0.15
C ARG A 173 11.19 -16.43 -1.10
N ILE A 174 10.83 -15.16 -1.14
CA ILE A 174 11.04 -14.27 -2.31
C ILE A 174 12.04 -13.14 -2.02
N SER A 175 12.24 -12.80 -0.75
CA SER A 175 13.22 -11.82 -0.29
C SER A 175 13.64 -12.15 1.13
N ASP A 176 14.95 -12.17 1.36
CA ASP A 176 15.49 -12.05 2.71
C ASP A 176 15.11 -10.69 3.27
N ASN A 177 14.92 -10.64 4.58
CA ASN A 177 14.67 -9.38 5.24
C ASN A 177 15.96 -8.70 5.71
N LEU A 178 15.79 -7.63 6.48
CA LEU A 178 16.86 -6.70 6.76
C LEU A 178 17.83 -7.26 7.79
N ALA A 179 18.96 -7.77 7.29
CA ALA A 179 20.02 -8.42 8.07
C ALA A 179 20.52 -7.61 9.27
N PHE A 180 20.40 -6.28 9.27
CA PHE A 180 20.81 -5.46 10.42
C PHE A 180 19.96 -5.72 11.68
N LEU A 181 18.78 -6.33 11.55
CA LEU A 181 17.94 -6.72 12.68
C LEU A 181 18.49 -7.93 13.44
N GLU A 182 19.36 -8.73 12.80
CA GLU A 182 19.97 -9.92 13.39
C GLU A 182 20.67 -9.63 14.72
N ARG A 183 21.32 -8.47 14.82
CA ARG A 183 22.04 -8.04 16.04
C ARG A 183 21.15 -7.97 17.27
N TYR A 184 19.83 -7.83 17.10
CA TYR A 184 18.89 -7.79 18.23
C TYR A 184 18.43 -9.18 18.68
N ARG A 185 18.72 -10.25 17.93
CA ARG A 185 18.39 -11.64 18.32
C ARG A 185 19.05 -12.07 19.62
N GLN A 186 20.18 -11.46 19.99
CA GLN A 186 20.89 -11.77 21.24
C GLN A 186 20.10 -11.42 22.51
N TYR A 187 19.13 -10.49 22.41
CA TYR A 187 18.32 -10.06 23.55
C TYR A 187 17.12 -10.98 23.72
N VAL A 188 17.20 -11.92 24.66
CA VAL A 188 16.14 -12.89 24.95
C VAL A 188 15.00 -12.26 25.76
N ASP A 189 15.31 -11.31 26.64
CA ASP A 189 14.29 -10.58 27.40
C ASP A 189 13.61 -9.51 26.52
N ASP A 190 12.29 -9.44 26.57
CA ASP A 190 11.50 -8.54 25.72
C ASP A 190 11.66 -7.08 26.08
N LYS A 191 11.90 -6.76 27.37
CA LYS A 191 12.13 -5.38 27.79
C LYS A 191 13.50 -4.92 27.32
N GLU A 192 14.51 -5.77 27.44
CA GLU A 192 15.87 -5.52 26.95
C GLU A 192 15.90 -5.38 25.42
N TYR A 193 15.27 -6.30 24.69
CA TYR A 193 15.12 -6.24 23.23
C TYR A 193 14.48 -4.92 22.79
N LYS A 194 13.34 -4.58 23.41
CA LYS A 194 12.64 -3.33 23.11
C LYS A 194 13.51 -2.11 23.41
N ALA A 195 14.19 -2.08 24.56
CA ALA A 195 15.03 -0.94 24.94
C ALA A 195 16.15 -0.69 23.92
N HIS A 196 16.82 -1.73 23.44
CA HIS A 196 17.92 -1.58 22.48
C HIS A 196 17.48 -1.20 21.06
N ILE A 197 16.32 -1.69 20.60
CA ILE A 197 15.77 -1.20 19.33
C ILE A 197 15.38 0.27 19.46
N LEU A 198 14.75 0.65 20.58
CA LEU A 198 14.30 2.03 20.79
C LEU A 198 15.45 3.02 20.99
N GLU A 199 16.57 2.59 21.58
CA GLU A 199 17.82 3.38 21.65
C GLU A 199 18.31 3.81 20.26
N ASN A 200 18.12 2.96 19.26
CA ASN A 200 18.53 3.21 17.87
C ASN A 200 17.36 3.62 16.95
N TYR A 201 16.17 3.90 17.50
CA TYR A 201 14.94 4.10 16.73
C TYR A 201 15.09 5.13 15.62
N ASN A 202 15.63 6.32 15.94
CA ASN A 202 15.79 7.39 14.95
C ASN A 202 16.75 6.99 13.83
N GLY A 203 17.81 6.23 14.13
CA GLY A 203 18.72 5.70 13.13
C GLY A 203 18.03 4.73 12.18
N HIS A 204 17.17 3.85 12.72
CA HIS A 204 16.36 2.94 11.91
C HIS A 204 15.32 3.66 11.06
N ILE A 205 14.70 4.72 11.59
CA ILE A 205 13.75 5.55 10.81
C ILE A 205 14.46 6.28 9.68
N LEU A 206 15.68 6.80 9.89
CA LEU A 206 16.48 7.37 8.81
C LEU A 206 16.77 6.32 7.72
N GLN A 207 17.13 5.10 8.10
CA GLN A 207 17.30 4.01 7.14
C GLN A 207 16.00 3.70 6.37
N VAL A 208 14.84 3.69 7.03
CA VAL A 208 13.54 3.54 6.37
C VAL A 208 13.35 4.65 5.33
N ILE A 209 13.57 5.90 5.71
CA ILE A 209 13.41 7.07 4.84
C ILE A 209 14.34 6.98 3.63
N ASP A 210 15.59 6.57 3.82
CA ASP A 210 16.57 6.40 2.73
C ASP A 210 16.20 5.28 1.74
N MET A 211 15.28 4.37 2.11
CA MET A 211 14.77 3.33 1.23
C MET A 211 13.54 3.76 0.41
N PHE A 212 12.94 4.92 0.70
CA PHE A 212 11.85 5.44 -0.12
C PHE A 212 12.36 5.89 -1.50
N PRO A 213 11.62 5.60 -2.59
CA PRO A 213 11.99 6.09 -3.90
C PRO A 213 11.70 7.58 -4.05
N ASP A 214 12.50 8.24 -4.88
CA ASP A 214 12.22 9.60 -5.33
C ASP A 214 11.01 9.62 -6.28
N PHE A 215 10.16 10.64 -6.13
CA PHE A 215 9.04 10.88 -7.05
C PHE A 215 9.33 12.04 -7.98
N ARG A 216 9.19 11.79 -9.28
CA ARG A 216 9.12 12.87 -10.26
C ARG A 216 7.76 13.55 -10.15
N MET A 217 7.74 14.88 -9.97
CA MET A 217 6.50 15.67 -10.00
C MET A 217 6.30 16.29 -11.38
N ARG A 218 5.05 16.36 -11.86
CA ARG A 218 4.73 16.99 -13.15
C ARG A 218 3.34 17.61 -13.21
N LEU A 219 3.15 18.50 -14.17
CA LEU A 219 1.84 18.98 -14.59
C LEU A 219 1.19 17.98 -15.56
N LYS A 220 -0.09 17.69 -15.36
CA LYS A 220 -0.92 16.87 -16.25
C LYS A 220 -2.22 17.63 -16.55
N LEU A 221 -2.60 17.71 -17.82
CA LEU A 221 -3.92 18.22 -18.21
C LEU A 221 -4.92 17.07 -18.22
N ASP A 222 -5.93 17.15 -17.38
CA ASP A 222 -7.10 16.29 -17.52
C ASP A 222 -7.91 16.76 -18.73
N LYS A 223 -7.89 15.97 -19.81
CA LYS A 223 -8.59 16.28 -21.05
C LYS A 223 -10.12 16.29 -20.89
N LYS A 224 -10.67 15.57 -19.89
CA LYS A 224 -12.11 15.49 -19.63
C LYS A 224 -12.60 16.75 -18.91
N THR A 225 -11.87 17.19 -17.89
CA THR A 225 -12.27 18.35 -17.07
C THR A 225 -11.64 19.68 -17.50
N GLY A 226 -10.59 19.64 -18.33
CA GLY A 226 -9.79 20.80 -18.72
C GLY A 226 -8.89 21.33 -17.60
N LYS A 227 -8.82 20.64 -16.46
CA LYS A 227 -8.04 21.08 -15.30
C LYS A 227 -6.58 20.66 -15.42
N VAL A 228 -5.67 21.57 -15.10
CA VAL A 228 -4.26 21.25 -14.90
C VAL A 228 -4.06 20.75 -13.48
N MET A 229 -3.53 19.54 -13.36
CA MET A 229 -3.19 18.89 -12.10
C MET A 229 -1.67 18.91 -11.92
N TYR A 230 -1.21 19.14 -10.70
CA TYR A 230 0.18 18.98 -10.30
C TYR A 230 0.28 17.82 -9.32
N GLY A 231 1.12 16.82 -9.60
CA GLY A 231 1.24 15.64 -8.76
C GLY A 231 2.40 14.73 -9.15
N ALA A 232 2.58 13.65 -8.40
CA ALA A 232 3.59 12.65 -8.73
C ALA A 232 3.27 11.97 -10.08
N ASP A 233 4.33 11.69 -10.82
CA ASP A 233 4.29 11.04 -12.12
C ASP A 233 4.12 9.54 -11.96
N ILE A 234 2.88 9.12 -11.72
CA ILE A 234 2.52 7.72 -11.54
C ILE A 234 2.61 6.96 -12.86
N GLN A 235 3.40 5.89 -12.87
CA GLN A 235 3.49 4.95 -13.98
C GLN A 235 3.04 3.54 -13.58
N SER A 236 2.96 3.25 -12.28
CA SER A 236 2.62 1.93 -11.75
C SER A 236 1.77 2.00 -10.48
N VAL A 237 1.15 0.88 -10.11
CA VAL A 237 0.49 0.72 -8.81
C VAL A 237 1.50 0.85 -7.69
N PHE A 238 2.73 0.38 -7.90
CA PHE A 238 3.79 0.53 -6.90
C PHE A 238 4.11 2.00 -6.65
N ASP A 239 4.08 2.87 -7.67
CA ASP A 239 4.22 4.32 -7.45
C ASP A 239 3.06 4.89 -6.62
N ILE A 240 1.83 4.44 -6.87
CA ILE A 240 0.65 4.84 -6.08
C ILE A 240 0.84 4.42 -4.62
N CYS A 241 1.27 3.19 -4.38
CA CYS A 241 1.47 2.63 -3.05
C CYS A 241 2.65 3.29 -2.33
N TRP A 242 3.77 3.54 -3.01
CA TRP A 242 4.88 4.28 -2.45
C TRP A 242 4.50 5.72 -2.14
N TYR A 243 3.75 6.40 -3.00
CA TYR A 243 3.29 7.76 -2.76
C TYR A 243 2.33 7.81 -1.57
N THR A 244 1.39 6.86 -1.51
CA THR A 244 0.47 6.70 -0.38
C THR A 244 1.24 6.43 0.90
N PHE A 245 2.22 5.53 0.87
CA PHE A 245 3.03 5.19 2.02
C PHE A 245 3.90 6.37 2.47
N SER A 246 4.47 7.14 1.53
CA SER A 246 5.24 8.35 1.81
C SER A 246 4.38 9.39 2.51
N ARG A 247 3.15 9.58 2.01
CA ARG A 247 2.13 10.43 2.64
C ARG A 247 1.80 9.94 4.04
N MET A 248 1.59 8.65 4.24
CA MET A 248 1.36 8.10 5.57
C MET A 248 2.54 8.34 6.51
N VAL A 249 3.79 8.15 6.07
CA VAL A 249 4.98 8.42 6.89
C VAL A 249 5.17 9.93 7.13
N ALA A 250 4.81 10.80 6.19
CA ALA A 250 4.98 12.25 6.30
C ALA A 250 3.83 12.97 7.02
N ASP A 251 2.59 12.50 6.89
CA ASP A 251 1.45 12.89 7.74
C ASP A 251 1.66 12.37 9.18
N VAL A 252 2.40 11.27 9.30
CA VAL A 252 3.06 10.78 10.51
C VAL A 252 4.46 11.38 10.63
N ALA A 253 4.69 12.63 10.19
CA ALA A 253 5.90 13.33 10.62
C ALA A 253 5.91 13.22 12.15
N PRO A 254 6.86 12.51 12.77
CA PRO A 254 6.89 12.40 14.21
C PRO A 254 6.96 13.85 14.67
N PRO A 255 5.90 14.38 15.30
CA PRO A 255 6.15 15.60 15.97
C PRO A 255 7.14 15.22 17.07
N VAL A 256 8.01 16.16 17.33
CA VAL A 256 8.63 16.30 18.64
C VAL A 256 7.52 16.47 19.73
N ASP A 257 6.21 16.38 19.39
CA ASP A 257 5.07 16.25 20.30
C ASP A 257 4.80 14.81 20.76
N GLU A 258 4.53 14.73 22.05
CA GLU A 258 4.14 13.52 22.79
C GLU A 258 2.63 13.19 22.65
N ASP A 259 1.85 14.00 21.92
CA ASP A 259 0.39 13.91 21.89
C ASP A 259 -0.17 12.98 20.79
N LEU A 260 -0.40 11.73 21.19
CA LEU A 260 -0.91 10.59 20.40
C LEU A 260 -2.37 10.73 19.87
N LYS A 261 -3.11 11.78 20.23
CA LYS A 261 -4.57 11.84 19.97
C LYS A 261 -4.96 12.06 18.51
N TYR A 262 -4.01 12.41 17.64
CA TYR A 262 -4.25 12.58 16.20
C TYR A 262 -4.25 11.25 15.43
N PHE A 263 -3.74 10.16 16.03
CA PHE A 263 -3.62 8.84 15.39
C PHE A 263 -4.89 8.00 15.36
N GLU A 264 -5.91 8.38 16.14
CA GLU A 264 -7.14 7.59 16.26
C GLU A 264 -8.17 7.88 15.16
N SER A 265 -7.85 8.76 14.20
CA SER A 265 -8.72 9.06 13.07
C SER A 265 -8.81 7.90 12.07
N GLN A 266 -9.95 7.82 11.39
CA GLN A 266 -10.21 6.84 10.33
C GLN A 266 -9.13 6.92 9.24
N GLY A 267 -8.77 5.78 8.62
CA GLY A 267 -7.75 5.70 7.56
C GLY A 267 -6.36 5.22 7.99
N SER A 268 -6.15 4.77 9.23
CA SER A 268 -4.91 4.10 9.64
C SER A 268 -4.87 2.64 9.14
N ILE A 269 -3.67 2.10 8.89
CA ILE A 269 -3.49 0.67 8.61
C ILE A 269 -3.16 -0.07 9.91
N LEU A 270 -3.81 -1.21 10.14
CA LEU A 270 -3.61 -2.04 11.33
C LEU A 270 -3.48 -3.52 10.95
N SER A 271 -2.86 -4.34 11.80
CA SER A 271 -2.90 -5.80 11.70
C SER A 271 -4.14 -6.35 12.40
N CYS A 272 -4.79 -7.34 11.78
CA CYS A 272 -5.98 -7.97 12.33
C CYS A 272 -5.64 -8.87 13.52
N LEU A 273 -6.28 -8.66 14.68
CA LEU A 273 -6.07 -9.48 15.89
C LEU A 273 -6.52 -10.96 15.78
N ALA A 274 -7.13 -11.33 14.66
CA ALA A 274 -7.54 -12.71 14.39
C ALA A 274 -6.67 -13.40 13.34
N CYS A 275 -6.35 -12.74 12.22
CA CYS A 275 -5.63 -13.37 11.10
C CYS A 275 -4.27 -12.76 10.78
N GLY A 276 -3.83 -11.73 11.50
CA GLY A 276 -2.56 -11.04 11.29
C GLY A 276 -2.51 -10.13 10.05
N LYS A 277 -3.40 -10.31 9.06
CA LYS A 277 -3.43 -9.51 7.83
C LYS A 277 -3.62 -8.02 8.11
N TYR A 278 -2.96 -7.19 7.30
CA TYR A 278 -3.16 -5.74 7.30
C TYR A 278 -4.57 -5.39 6.78
N PHE A 279 -5.16 -4.33 7.31
CA PHE A 279 -6.42 -3.77 6.82
C PHE A 279 -6.48 -2.25 7.05
N VAL A 280 -7.22 -1.53 6.20
CA VAL A 280 -7.53 -0.12 6.40
C VAL A 280 -8.63 0.01 7.45
N ARG A 281 -8.39 0.82 8.47
CA ARG A 281 -9.30 1.03 9.58
C ARG A 281 -10.33 2.10 9.24
N HIS A 282 -11.61 1.76 9.33
CA HIS A 282 -12.72 2.71 9.10
C HIS A 282 -13.34 3.24 10.39
N SER A 283 -12.90 2.78 11.56
CA SER A 283 -13.40 3.24 12.86
C SER A 283 -12.32 3.15 13.92
N SER A 284 -12.29 4.12 14.85
CA SER A 284 -11.28 4.16 15.91
C SER A 284 -11.30 2.94 16.87
N ARG A 285 -12.33 2.09 16.78
CA ARG A 285 -12.48 0.87 17.59
C ARG A 285 -12.28 -0.41 16.80
N GLN A 286 -12.01 -0.32 15.49
CA GLN A 286 -11.82 -1.49 14.65
C GLN A 286 -10.44 -2.10 14.92
N LEU A 287 -10.44 -3.39 15.26
CA LEU A 287 -9.26 -4.22 15.58
C LEU A 287 -9.22 -5.52 14.75
N TYR A 288 -10.22 -5.74 13.90
CA TYR A 288 -10.41 -6.94 13.10
C TYR A 288 -10.78 -6.52 11.68
N CYS A 289 -10.24 -7.22 10.68
CA CYS A 289 -10.61 -7.02 9.29
C CYS A 289 -12.03 -7.53 9.00
N ASP A 290 -12.62 -7.11 7.89
CA ASP A 290 -14.03 -7.38 7.58
C ASP A 290 -14.30 -8.79 7.02
N SER A 291 -13.30 -9.68 7.05
CA SER A 291 -13.50 -11.07 6.67
C SER A 291 -14.48 -11.77 7.61
N TRP A 292 -15.34 -12.61 7.04
CA TRP A 292 -16.39 -13.31 7.78
C TRP A 292 -15.82 -14.10 8.97
N ASP A 293 -14.70 -14.82 8.78
CA ASP A 293 -14.05 -15.59 9.82
C ASP A 293 -13.53 -14.72 10.98
N CYS A 294 -12.90 -13.58 10.65
CA CYS A 294 -12.36 -12.68 11.67
C CYS A 294 -13.47 -11.99 12.46
N GLN A 295 -14.56 -11.60 11.80
CA GLN A 295 -15.74 -11.05 12.49
C GLN A 295 -16.44 -12.10 13.34
N ALA A 296 -16.49 -13.35 12.89
CA ALA A 296 -16.99 -14.46 13.70
C ALA A 296 -16.13 -14.69 14.95
N GLU A 297 -14.80 -14.66 14.83
CA GLU A 297 -13.88 -14.80 15.98
C GLU A 297 -14.00 -13.63 16.95
N ARG A 298 -14.07 -12.39 16.46
CA ARG A 298 -14.36 -11.20 17.27
C ARG A 298 -15.63 -11.39 18.10
N ASN A 299 -16.71 -11.87 17.49
CA ASN A 299 -17.98 -12.13 18.16
C ASN A 299 -17.87 -13.25 19.21
N ARG A 300 -17.05 -14.27 18.98
CA ARG A 300 -16.77 -15.31 20.00
C ARG A 300 -15.99 -14.73 21.18
N ARG A 301 -14.93 -13.96 20.95
CA ARG A 301 -14.13 -13.31 22.00
C ARG A 301 -14.98 -12.34 22.85
N ASN A 302 -15.79 -11.51 22.20
CA ASN A 302 -16.70 -10.58 22.89
C ASN A 302 -17.71 -11.31 23.79
N ARG A 303 -18.27 -12.43 23.31
CA ARG A 303 -19.15 -13.28 24.12
C ARG A 303 -18.42 -13.85 25.34
N ARG A 304 -17.24 -14.44 25.15
CA ARG A 304 -16.42 -15.00 26.26
C ARG A 304 -16.09 -13.94 27.31
N ALA A 305 -15.65 -12.76 26.90
CA ALA A 305 -15.34 -11.65 27.80
C ALA A 305 -16.59 -11.14 28.55
N SER A 306 -17.75 -11.11 27.89
CA SER A 306 -19.02 -10.77 28.54
C SER A 306 -19.40 -11.78 29.63
N TYR A 307 -19.32 -13.08 29.33
CA TYR A 307 -19.60 -14.14 30.31
C TYR A 307 -18.62 -14.11 31.49
N ALA A 308 -17.33 -13.91 31.23
CA ALA A 308 -16.31 -13.80 32.28
C ALA A 308 -16.59 -12.62 33.23
N ARG A 309 -16.96 -11.44 32.68
CA ARG A 309 -17.32 -10.26 33.48
C ARG A 309 -18.58 -10.48 34.33
N LYS A 310 -19.61 -11.13 33.77
CA LYS A 310 -20.81 -11.49 34.53
C LYS A 310 -20.48 -12.42 35.70
N LYS A 311 -19.68 -13.46 35.44
CA LYS A 311 -19.26 -14.41 36.46
C LYS A 311 -18.42 -13.74 37.57
N ALA A 312 -17.52 -12.82 37.21
CA ALA A 312 -16.76 -12.05 38.19
C ALA A 312 -17.66 -11.17 39.06
N ALA A 313 -18.62 -10.45 38.46
CA ALA A 313 -19.58 -9.63 39.20
C ALA A 313 -20.52 -10.45 40.11
N GLU A 314 -20.88 -11.67 39.72
CA GLU A 314 -21.65 -12.59 40.56
C GLU A 314 -20.85 -13.13 41.76
N VAL A 315 -19.52 -13.17 41.66
CA VAL A 315 -18.61 -13.56 42.74
C VAL A 315 -18.41 -12.38 43.70
N GLU A 316 -18.17 -11.16 43.19
CA GLU A 316 -18.05 -9.95 44.00
C GLU A 316 -19.34 -9.58 44.76
N ASN A 317 -20.53 -9.88 44.21
CA ASN A 317 -21.80 -9.64 44.91
C ASN A 317 -22.16 -10.71 45.96
N LYS A 318 -21.32 -11.74 46.13
CA LYS A 318 -21.51 -12.80 47.13
C LYS A 318 -20.55 -12.70 48.32
N GLU A 319 -19.60 -11.76 48.28
CA GLU A 319 -18.77 -11.34 49.42
C GLU A 319 -19.40 -10.16 50.16
#